data_AF-E9GR63-F1
#
_entry.id   AF-E9GR63-F1
#
_cell.length_a   1.000
_cell.length_b   1.000
_cell.length_c   1.000
_cell.angle_alpha   90.00
_cell.angle_beta   90.00
_cell.angle_gamma   90.00
#
_symmetry.space_group_name_H-M   'P 1'
#
loop_
_entity.id
_entity.type
_entity.pdbx_description
1 polymer ?
#
loop_
_entity_poly.entity_id
_entity_poly.type
_entity_poly.pdbx_seq_one_letter_code
_entity_poly.pdbx_strand_id
1 'polypeptide(L)'
;MKVKLAVDIFRPEMVAALRTMHDLLEVGFENVEPLCTFLERMWKWFCYHDVSNWSQAISQRLEIKRPFSEEDDERIKDLDFDFPEELREWNKQKGNPLECFTPQTLNAIIFTSRSTANLIKHLLRSGFKYVLTRRLSTDNIESCELFICNRSNQQDSTRPNSLSCNTPLPTESVLRRNDPLIASERQPKITRPRGKTILMNTSSNHLKILNQLKEAPVLKIGDDESDKEFNVESKAWGGKGLTKVLGGTSSARVLKACKAEYSNRPTAYT
;
A
#
# COMPACT_ATOMS: atom_id res chain seq x y z
N MET A 1 12.14 0.23 -15.39
CA MET A 1 11.84 1.68 -15.25
C MET A 1 12.38 2.15 -13.90
N LYS A 2 12.97 3.36 -13.78
CA LYS A 2 13.61 3.81 -12.53
C LYS A 2 12.65 4.68 -11.69
N VAL A 3 11.67 4.07 -11.03
CA VAL A 3 10.70 4.77 -10.16
C VAL A 3 11.41 5.55 -9.05
N LYS A 4 12.46 4.97 -8.47
CA LYS A 4 13.28 5.63 -7.43
C LYS A 4 13.82 6.99 -7.88
N LEU A 5 14.29 7.10 -9.12
CA LEU A 5 14.82 8.35 -9.64
C LEU A 5 13.73 9.43 -9.74
N ALA A 6 12.52 9.04 -10.17
CA ALA A 6 11.39 9.96 -10.22
C ALA A 6 10.99 10.44 -8.81
N VAL A 7 10.95 9.53 -7.84
CA VAL A 7 10.64 9.88 -6.44
C VAL A 7 11.70 10.81 -5.84
N ASP A 8 12.97 10.59 -6.15
CA ASP A 8 14.09 11.41 -5.64
C ASP A 8 14.03 12.88 -6.10
N ILE A 9 13.37 13.17 -7.23
CA ILE A 9 13.16 14.56 -7.72
C ILE A 9 12.20 15.34 -6.81
N PHE A 10 11.19 14.68 -6.26
CA PHE A 10 10.16 15.33 -5.43
C PHE A 10 10.58 15.44 -3.96
N ARG A 11 11.75 14.95 -3.58
CA ARG A 11 12.17 14.92 -2.19
C ARG A 11 12.29 16.32 -1.57
N PRO A 12 12.00 16.48 -0.27
CA PRO A 12 12.16 17.75 0.44
C PRO A 12 13.57 18.35 0.32
N GLU A 13 14.59 17.50 0.22
CA GLU A 13 15.98 17.91 0.03
C GLU A 13 16.19 18.68 -1.28
N MET A 14 15.47 18.29 -2.35
CA MET A 14 15.51 19.02 -3.63
C MET A 14 14.88 20.41 -3.48
N VAL A 15 13.73 20.49 -2.79
CA VAL A 15 13.04 21.76 -2.54
C VAL A 15 13.90 22.68 -1.68
N ALA A 16 14.53 22.15 -0.63
CA ALA A 16 15.44 22.90 0.23
C ALA A 16 16.63 23.44 -0.56
N ALA A 17 17.20 22.65 -1.47
CA ALA A 17 18.28 23.09 -2.35
C ALA A 17 17.82 24.23 -3.27
N LEU A 18 16.65 24.10 -3.91
CA LEU A 18 16.09 25.14 -4.79
C LEU A 18 15.85 26.46 -4.04
N ARG A 19 15.25 26.40 -2.84
CA ARG A 19 15.05 27.58 -2.00
C ARG A 19 16.38 28.21 -1.57
N THR A 20 17.37 27.39 -1.22
CA THR A 20 18.71 27.89 -0.87
C THR A 20 19.36 28.62 -2.04
N MET A 21 19.25 28.10 -3.27
CA MET A 21 19.80 28.77 -4.46
C MET A 21 19.09 30.10 -4.75
N HIS A 22 17.76 30.15 -4.54
CA HIS A 22 16.99 31.38 -4.63
C HIS A 22 17.42 32.41 -3.57
N ASP A 23 17.62 31.98 -2.32
CA ASP A 23 18.03 32.86 -1.22
C ASP A 23 19.45 33.40 -1.40
N LEU A 24 20.32 32.64 -2.09
CA LEU A 24 21.66 33.08 -2.49
C LEU A 24 21.66 34.01 -3.71
N LEU A 25 20.49 34.30 -4.30
CA LEU A 25 20.32 35.13 -5.50
C LEU A 25 21.14 34.62 -6.69
N GLU A 26 21.26 33.29 -6.82
CA GLU A 26 21.92 32.66 -7.95
C GLU A 26 21.14 32.91 -9.25
N VAL A 27 21.85 33.23 -10.32
CA VAL A 27 21.26 33.58 -11.61
C VAL A 27 20.40 32.42 -12.13
N GLY A 28 19.15 32.71 -12.50
CA GLY A 28 18.21 31.72 -13.01
C GLY A 28 17.37 31.00 -11.95
N PHE A 29 17.51 31.36 -10.66
CA PHE A 29 16.68 30.85 -9.56
C PHE A 29 15.67 31.88 -9.04
N GLU A 30 15.39 32.98 -9.76
CA GLU A 30 14.57 34.08 -9.24
C GLU A 30 13.07 33.75 -9.07
N ASN A 31 12.56 32.71 -9.73
CA ASN A 31 11.12 32.36 -9.71
C ASN A 31 10.89 30.86 -9.43
N VAL A 32 11.57 30.31 -8.42
CA VAL A 32 11.46 28.88 -8.08
C VAL A 32 10.28 28.55 -7.16
N GLU A 33 9.65 29.52 -6.51
CA GLU A 33 8.59 29.26 -5.53
C GLU A 33 7.39 28.44 -6.08
N PRO A 34 6.86 28.73 -7.28
CA PRO A 34 5.81 27.90 -7.86
C PRO A 34 6.25 26.44 -8.07
N LEU A 35 7.51 26.23 -8.48
CA LEU A 35 8.09 24.90 -8.65
C LEU A 35 8.26 24.19 -7.30
N CYS A 36 8.79 24.88 -6.29
CA CYS A 36 8.94 24.36 -4.93
C CYS A 36 7.59 23.90 -4.38
N THR A 37 6.56 24.74 -4.50
CA THR A 37 5.19 24.43 -4.06
C THR A 37 4.65 23.18 -4.77
N PHE A 38 4.84 23.07 -6.09
CA PHE A 38 4.45 21.90 -6.86
C PHE A 38 5.16 20.63 -6.38
N LEU A 39 6.49 20.68 -6.20
CA LEU A 39 7.29 19.54 -5.76
C LEU A 39 6.87 19.06 -4.36
N GLU A 40 6.64 19.99 -3.43
CA GLU A 40 6.16 19.69 -2.07
C GLU A 40 4.78 19.02 -2.10
N ARG A 41 3.86 19.54 -2.92
CA ARG A 41 2.51 18.98 -3.06
C ARG A 41 2.53 17.58 -3.68
N MET A 42 3.35 17.35 -4.70
CA MET A 42 3.52 16.02 -5.31
C MET A 42 4.15 15.02 -4.34
N TRP A 43 5.14 15.45 -3.56
CA TRP A 43 5.74 14.63 -2.50
C TRP A 43 4.74 14.26 -1.40
N LYS A 44 3.96 15.24 -0.95
CA LYS A 44 2.89 15.07 0.03
C LYS A 44 1.88 14.04 -0.45
N TRP A 45 1.39 14.21 -1.69
CA TRP A 45 0.50 13.26 -2.34
C TRP A 45 1.09 11.84 -2.40
N PHE A 46 2.34 11.70 -2.84
CA PHE A 46 3.02 10.41 -2.88
C PHE A 46 3.09 9.75 -1.50
N CYS A 47 3.41 10.53 -0.45
CA CYS A 47 3.46 10.03 0.92
C CYS A 47 2.11 9.50 1.42
N TYR A 48 1.00 10.12 1.05
CA TYR A 48 -0.34 9.62 1.39
C TYR A 48 -0.63 8.26 0.80
N HIS A 49 -0.12 7.96 -0.40
CA HIS A 49 -0.28 6.66 -1.06
C HIS A 49 0.77 5.62 -0.61
N ASP A 50 1.83 6.04 0.08
CA ASP A 50 2.95 5.18 0.52
C ASP A 50 3.03 5.00 2.06
N VAL A 51 1.87 4.81 2.71
CA VAL A 51 1.83 4.52 4.15
C VAL A 51 1.93 3.00 4.38
N SER A 52 3.07 2.55 4.92
CA SER A 52 3.39 1.11 4.98
C SER A 52 3.19 0.45 6.33
N ASN A 53 3.43 1.15 7.44
CA ASN A 53 3.38 0.59 8.78
C ASN A 53 3.24 1.68 9.86
N TRP A 54 3.01 1.26 11.11
CA TRP A 54 2.76 2.16 12.24
C TRP A 54 4.01 2.90 12.74
N SER A 55 5.19 2.27 12.67
CA SER A 55 6.43 2.85 13.17
C SER A 55 7.13 3.75 12.15
N GLN A 56 6.70 3.75 10.89
CA GLN A 56 7.36 4.48 9.80
C GLN A 56 7.44 5.97 10.09
N ALA A 57 6.33 6.56 10.56
CA ALA A 57 6.29 7.97 10.91
C ALA A 57 7.30 8.31 12.03
N ILE A 58 7.48 7.41 13.00
CA ILE A 58 8.42 7.59 14.12
C ILE A 58 9.86 7.44 13.63
N SER A 59 10.16 6.34 12.90
CA SER A 59 11.51 6.03 12.43
C SER A 59 12.03 7.05 11.42
N GLN A 60 11.15 7.54 10.53
CA GLN A 60 11.51 8.52 9.50
C GLN A 60 11.30 9.96 9.96
N ARG A 61 10.70 10.18 11.13
CA ARG A 61 10.28 11.51 11.63
C ARG A 61 9.40 12.26 10.63
N LEU A 62 8.50 11.52 9.99
CA LEU A 62 7.59 12.03 8.95
C LEU A 62 6.14 11.75 9.38
N GLU A 63 5.51 12.73 10.01
CA GLU A 63 4.13 12.61 10.51
C GLU A 63 3.12 12.32 9.40
N ILE A 64 3.37 12.85 8.21
CA ILE A 64 2.58 12.59 7.01
C ILE A 64 2.42 11.08 6.69
N LYS A 65 3.39 10.25 7.06
CA LYS A 65 3.39 8.79 6.84
C LYS A 65 2.75 8.01 7.98
N ARG A 66 2.04 8.67 8.91
CA ARG A 66 1.27 7.99 9.95
C ARG A 66 0.11 7.20 9.32
N PRO A 67 -0.26 6.01 9.83
CA PRO A 67 -1.49 5.33 9.40
C PRO A 67 -2.72 6.22 9.55
N PHE A 68 -3.68 6.06 8.65
CA PHE A 68 -4.97 6.75 8.77
C PHE A 68 -5.79 6.03 9.81
N SER A 69 -6.17 6.70 10.90
CA SER A 69 -6.94 6.12 12.01
C SER A 69 -8.25 6.85 12.29
N GLU A 70 -8.45 8.03 11.70
CA GLU A 70 -9.60 8.90 11.95
C GLU A 70 -10.29 9.24 10.63
N GLU A 71 -11.62 9.29 10.63
CA GLU A 71 -12.40 9.58 9.42
C GLU A 71 -12.27 11.03 8.96
N ASP A 72 -12.09 11.94 9.92
CA ASP A 72 -12.00 13.39 9.71
C ASP A 72 -10.54 13.86 9.63
N ASP A 73 -9.60 12.96 9.34
CA ASP A 73 -8.19 13.28 9.16
C ASP A 73 -8.02 14.29 8.00
N GLU A 74 -7.36 15.42 8.27
CA GLU A 74 -7.16 16.49 7.28
C GLU A 74 -6.47 15.99 6.01
N ARG A 75 -5.63 14.97 6.12
CA ARG A 75 -4.94 14.36 4.97
C ARG A 75 -5.93 13.70 4.00
N ILE A 76 -7.04 13.18 4.51
CA ILE A 76 -8.11 12.61 3.69
C ILE A 76 -8.84 13.73 2.95
N LYS A 77 -9.13 14.86 3.62
CA LYS A 77 -9.73 16.04 2.97
C LYS A 77 -8.82 16.61 1.87
N ASP A 78 -7.53 16.74 2.15
CA ASP A 78 -6.52 17.21 1.22
C ASP A 78 -6.46 16.31 -0.04
N LEU A 79 -6.58 14.98 0.14
CA LEU A 79 -6.59 14.02 -0.96
C LEU A 79 -7.89 14.02 -1.77
N ASP A 80 -9.04 14.23 -1.13
CA ASP A 80 -10.37 14.20 -1.77
C ASP A 80 -10.68 15.48 -2.55
N PHE A 81 -10.29 16.64 -2.00
CA PHE A 81 -10.68 17.96 -2.48
C PHE A 81 -9.51 18.87 -2.82
N ASP A 82 -8.66 19.23 -1.85
CA ASP A 82 -7.71 20.34 -1.99
C ASP A 82 -6.69 20.06 -3.11
N PHE A 83 -6.03 18.90 -3.09
CA PHE A 83 -5.03 18.54 -4.10
C PHE A 83 -5.62 18.36 -5.51
N PRO A 84 -6.77 17.69 -5.71
CA PRO A 84 -7.44 17.66 -7.00
C PRO A 84 -7.79 19.05 -7.58
N GLU A 85 -8.21 20.00 -6.75
CA GLU A 85 -8.54 21.36 -7.21
C GLU A 85 -7.27 22.13 -7.60
N GLU A 86 -6.20 22.04 -6.81
CA GLU A 86 -4.89 22.62 -7.15
C GLU A 86 -4.36 22.08 -8.49
N LEU A 87 -4.43 20.76 -8.71
CA LEU A 87 -4.03 20.15 -9.97
C LEU A 87 -4.83 20.67 -11.16
N ARG A 88 -6.15 20.88 -11.00
CA ARG A 88 -6.97 21.46 -12.07
C ARG A 88 -6.53 22.88 -12.37
N GLU A 89 -6.25 23.67 -11.34
CA GLU A 89 -5.86 25.05 -11.49
C GLU A 89 -4.49 25.18 -12.18
N TRP A 90 -3.48 24.44 -11.73
CA TRP A 90 -2.18 24.40 -12.41
C TRP A 90 -2.30 23.96 -13.88
N ASN A 91 -3.18 23.00 -14.18
CA ASN A 91 -3.36 22.53 -15.55
C ASN A 91 -4.16 23.52 -16.44
N LYS A 92 -4.87 24.50 -15.85
CA LYS A 92 -5.56 25.59 -16.57
C LYS A 92 -4.64 26.75 -16.88
N GLN A 93 -3.70 27.07 -15.97
CA GLN A 93 -2.81 28.23 -16.08
C GLN A 93 -1.71 28.08 -17.15
N LYS A 94 -1.75 27.03 -17.96
CA LYS A 94 -0.69 26.67 -18.91
C LYS A 94 -0.68 27.53 -20.18
N GLY A 95 0.51 27.83 -20.67
CA GLY A 95 0.76 28.39 -22.00
C GLY A 95 0.94 27.32 -23.07
N ASN A 96 1.54 26.17 -22.72
CA ASN A 96 1.84 25.08 -23.66
C ASN A 96 1.29 23.70 -23.20
N PRO A 97 0.74 22.88 -24.10
CA PRO A 97 0.34 21.50 -23.80
C PRO A 97 1.43 20.59 -23.21
N LEU A 98 2.72 20.84 -23.49
CA LEU A 98 3.84 20.02 -23.00
C LEU A 98 4.27 20.33 -21.56
N GLU A 99 3.86 21.47 -21.01
CA GLU A 99 4.22 21.92 -19.66
C GLU A 99 3.34 21.29 -18.58
N CYS A 100 2.42 20.40 -18.96
CA CYS A 100 1.29 20.01 -18.13
C CYS A 100 0.98 18.51 -18.23
N PHE A 101 0.14 18.03 -17.30
CA PHE A 101 -0.36 16.66 -17.38
C PHE A 101 -1.29 16.49 -18.58
N THR A 102 -1.13 15.38 -19.30
CA THR A 102 -2.12 14.99 -20.30
C THR A 102 -3.50 14.84 -19.64
N PRO A 103 -4.62 15.09 -20.34
CA PRO A 103 -5.95 14.96 -19.75
C PRO A 103 -6.19 13.59 -19.11
N GLN A 104 -5.62 12.53 -19.71
CA GLN A 104 -5.68 11.18 -19.18
C GLN A 104 -4.93 11.06 -17.85
N THR A 105 -3.71 11.59 -17.77
CA THR A 105 -2.89 11.54 -16.55
C THR A 105 -3.52 12.36 -15.44
N LEU A 106 -4.00 13.58 -15.75
CA LEU A 106 -4.69 14.42 -14.78
C LEU A 106 -5.93 13.72 -14.20
N ASN A 107 -6.79 13.18 -15.06
CA ASN A 107 -7.98 12.47 -14.62
C ASN A 107 -7.64 11.22 -13.82
N ALA A 108 -6.59 10.49 -14.19
CA ALA A 108 -6.12 9.31 -13.46
C ALA A 108 -5.61 9.66 -12.06
N ILE A 109 -4.86 10.75 -11.91
CA ILE A 109 -4.38 11.22 -10.60
C ILE A 109 -5.58 11.63 -9.74
N ILE A 110 -6.48 12.47 -10.26
CA ILE A 110 -7.67 12.92 -9.52
C ILE A 110 -8.55 11.74 -9.10
N PHE A 111 -8.77 10.78 -10.01
CA PHE A 111 -9.54 9.58 -9.72
C PHE A 111 -8.88 8.75 -8.61
N THR A 112 -7.57 8.52 -8.70
CA THR A 112 -6.79 7.77 -7.70
C THR A 112 -6.88 8.42 -6.33
N SER A 113 -6.73 9.74 -6.26
CA SER A 113 -6.81 10.50 -5.01
C SER A 113 -8.20 10.36 -4.36
N ARG A 114 -9.27 10.66 -5.11
CA ARG A 114 -10.65 10.55 -4.62
C ARG A 114 -11.04 9.13 -4.26
N SER A 115 -10.64 8.15 -5.07
CA SER A 115 -10.93 6.74 -4.81
C SER A 115 -10.24 6.27 -3.53
N THR A 116 -8.98 6.66 -3.32
CA THR A 116 -8.23 6.32 -2.11
C THR A 116 -8.83 6.98 -0.88
N ALA A 117 -9.18 8.27 -0.94
CA ALA A 117 -9.82 8.97 0.17
C ALA A 117 -11.16 8.32 0.56
N ASN A 118 -12.01 8.01 -0.42
CA ASN A 118 -13.29 7.34 -0.18
C ASN A 118 -13.12 5.91 0.37
N LEU A 119 -12.12 5.17 -0.11
CA LEU A 119 -11.82 3.84 0.43
C LEU A 119 -11.36 3.91 1.88
N ILE A 120 -10.47 4.85 2.23
CA ILE A 120 -10.03 5.07 3.61
C ILE A 120 -11.22 5.37 4.51
N LYS A 121 -12.07 6.34 4.12
CA LYS A 121 -13.31 6.67 4.86
C LYS A 121 -14.20 5.45 5.04
N HIS A 122 -14.42 4.68 3.97
CA HIS A 122 -15.27 3.49 4.01
C HIS A 122 -14.73 2.41 4.95
N LEU A 123 -13.42 2.14 4.92
CA LEU A 123 -12.80 1.15 5.79
C LEU A 123 -12.85 1.57 7.26
N LEU A 124 -12.55 2.84 7.56
CA LEU A 124 -12.64 3.34 8.94
C LEU A 124 -14.07 3.25 9.48
N ARG A 125 -15.07 3.64 8.69
CA ARG A 125 -16.50 3.48 9.03
C ARG A 125 -16.93 2.03 9.26
N SER A 126 -16.28 1.10 8.55
CA SER A 126 -16.54 -0.33 8.69
C SER A 126 -15.93 -0.93 9.97
N GLY A 127 -15.25 -0.13 10.79
CA GLY A 127 -14.67 -0.54 12.07
C GLY A 127 -13.19 -0.94 12.00
N PHE A 128 -12.50 -0.66 10.89
CA PHE A 128 -11.05 -0.86 10.84
C PHE A 128 -10.36 0.20 11.71
N LYS A 129 -9.44 -0.24 12.59
CA LYS A 129 -8.70 0.65 13.49
C LYS A 129 -7.78 1.63 12.75
N TYR A 130 -7.25 1.18 11.62
CA TYR A 130 -6.39 1.99 10.77
C TYR A 130 -6.31 1.44 9.35
N VAL A 131 -5.88 2.28 8.41
CA VAL A 131 -5.69 1.95 7.00
C VAL A 131 -4.25 2.25 6.57
N LEU A 132 -3.66 1.32 5.82
CA LEU A 132 -2.33 1.43 5.22
C LEU A 132 -2.47 1.48 3.70
N THR A 133 -2.06 2.59 3.09
CA THR A 133 -2.29 2.85 1.66
C THR A 133 -1.28 2.17 0.75
N ARG A 134 -0.09 1.80 1.24
CA ARG A 134 0.92 1.12 0.41
C ARG A 134 0.41 -0.19 -0.19
N ARG A 135 -0.54 -0.86 0.48
CA ARG A 135 -1.15 -2.11 0.01
C ARG A 135 -2.16 -1.94 -1.13
N LEU A 136 -2.49 -0.70 -1.50
CA LEU A 136 -3.37 -0.38 -2.62
C LEU A 136 -2.61 -0.27 -3.95
N SER A 137 -1.28 -0.33 -3.91
CA SER A 137 -0.41 -0.33 -5.10
C SER A 137 -0.18 -1.74 -5.66
N THR A 138 0.23 -1.82 -6.92
CA THR A 138 0.61 -3.06 -7.60
C THR A 138 2.08 -3.45 -7.37
N ASP A 139 2.84 -2.69 -6.56
CA ASP A 139 4.27 -2.93 -6.28
C ASP A 139 4.57 -4.38 -5.86
N ASN A 140 3.66 -4.99 -5.10
CA ASN A 140 3.81 -6.38 -4.64
C ASN A 140 3.72 -7.39 -5.78
N ILE A 141 2.93 -7.09 -6.81
CA ILE A 141 2.76 -7.95 -7.99
C ILE A 141 4.03 -7.87 -8.85
N GLU A 142 4.51 -6.66 -9.12
CA GLU A 142 5.76 -6.44 -9.88
C GLU A 142 6.97 -7.09 -9.19
N SER A 143 7.02 -7.01 -7.85
CA SER A 143 8.06 -7.66 -7.05
C SER A 143 8.01 -9.19 -7.18
N CYS A 144 6.80 -9.76 -7.29
CA CYS A 144 6.61 -11.19 -7.48
C CYS A 144 7.06 -11.64 -8.88
N GLU A 145 6.71 -10.89 -9.92
CA GLU A 145 7.14 -11.18 -11.30
C GLU A 145 8.67 -11.16 -11.42
N LEU A 146 9.34 -10.17 -10.82
CA LEU A 146 10.80 -10.13 -10.78
C LEU A 146 11.41 -11.35 -10.06
N PHE A 147 10.78 -11.81 -8.98
CA PHE A 147 11.24 -13.02 -8.28
C PHE A 147 11.09 -14.28 -9.14
N ILE A 148 9.98 -14.40 -9.88
CA ILE A 148 9.73 -15.52 -10.80
C ILE A 148 10.75 -15.50 -11.94
N CYS A 149 10.95 -14.35 -12.60
CA CYS A 149 11.94 -14.19 -13.68
C CYS A 149 13.38 -14.48 -13.22
N ASN A 150 13.75 -14.08 -12.00
CA ASN A 150 15.08 -14.36 -11.46
C ASN A 150 15.29 -15.85 -11.13
N ARG A 151 14.23 -16.58 -10.76
CA ARG A 151 14.29 -18.03 -10.56
C ARG A 151 14.37 -18.80 -11.87
N SER A 152 13.66 -18.37 -12.91
CA SER A 152 13.74 -19.01 -14.22
C SER A 152 15.10 -18.82 -14.88
N ASN A 153 15.81 -17.72 -14.64
CA ASN A 153 17.15 -17.50 -15.17
C ASN A 153 18.25 -18.39 -14.55
N GLN A 154 17.94 -19.21 -13.53
CA GLN A 154 18.83 -20.27 -13.04
C GLN A 154 18.62 -21.63 -13.74
N GLN A 155 17.55 -21.78 -14.53
CA GLN A 155 17.29 -22.97 -15.33
C GLN A 155 17.00 -22.58 -16.79
N ASP A 156 17.96 -22.90 -17.64
CA ASP A 156 17.87 -22.97 -19.09
C ASP A 156 17.92 -21.68 -19.92
N SER A 157 18.95 -21.66 -20.75
CA SER A 157 19.19 -20.74 -21.85
C SER A 157 18.25 -21.05 -23.02
N THR A 158 17.15 -20.31 -23.17
CA THR A 158 16.52 -20.01 -24.47
C THR A 158 15.64 -18.75 -24.37
N ARG A 159 16.04 -17.75 -25.15
CA ARG A 159 15.61 -16.33 -25.29
C ARG A 159 14.09 -16.08 -25.54
N PRO A 160 13.56 -14.82 -25.47
CA PRO A 160 14.25 -13.56 -25.79
C PRO A 160 14.03 -12.33 -24.86
N ASN A 161 15.07 -11.48 -24.83
CA ASN A 161 15.05 -10.05 -24.50
C ASN A 161 14.40 -9.66 -23.16
N SER A 162 14.93 -10.20 -22.07
CA SER A 162 14.60 -9.72 -20.72
C SER A 162 15.26 -8.37 -20.46
N LEU A 163 14.43 -7.37 -20.18
CA LEU A 163 14.79 -6.13 -19.53
C LEU A 163 15.64 -6.45 -18.29
N SER A 164 16.95 -6.22 -18.40
CA SER A 164 17.88 -6.31 -17.29
C SER A 164 17.61 -5.16 -16.30
N CYS A 165 16.64 -5.36 -15.41
CA CYS A 165 16.47 -4.61 -14.16
C CYS A 165 17.22 -5.31 -13.03
N ASN A 166 18.52 -5.56 -13.23
CA ASN A 166 19.39 -6.06 -12.17
C ASN A 166 19.76 -4.94 -11.21
N THR A 167 18.95 -4.76 -10.17
CA THR A 167 19.45 -4.45 -8.82
C THR A 167 18.46 -5.04 -7.81
N PRO A 168 18.84 -6.06 -7.02
CA PRO A 168 18.06 -6.41 -5.85
C PRO A 168 18.16 -5.25 -4.86
N LEU A 169 17.00 -4.71 -4.45
CA LEU A 169 16.93 -3.84 -3.28
C LEU A 169 17.44 -4.65 -2.09
N PRO A 170 18.58 -4.28 -1.47
CA PRO A 170 18.93 -4.86 -0.18
C PRO A 170 17.80 -4.49 0.78
N THR A 171 17.16 -5.50 1.37
CA THR A 171 16.38 -5.28 2.58
C THR A 171 17.28 -4.58 3.60
N GLU A 172 16.71 -3.76 4.48
CA GLU A 172 17.44 -2.95 5.46
C GLU A 172 18.45 -3.77 6.31
N SER A 173 18.23 -5.08 6.42
CA SER A 173 19.12 -6.07 7.05
C SER A 173 20.41 -6.37 6.27
N VAL A 174 20.48 -6.05 4.97
CA VAL A 174 21.63 -6.22 4.08
C VAL A 174 22.46 -4.93 3.99
N LEU A 175 21.84 -3.74 4.01
CA LEU A 175 22.57 -2.47 4.03
C LEU A 175 23.42 -2.30 5.30
N ARG A 176 22.94 -2.79 6.46
CA ARG A 176 23.72 -2.76 7.71
C ARG A 176 24.96 -3.66 7.73
N ARG A 177 25.19 -4.51 6.72
CA ARG A 177 26.36 -5.42 6.71
C ARG A 177 27.63 -4.79 6.13
N ASN A 178 27.54 -3.73 5.35
CA ASN A 178 28.63 -3.29 4.48
C ASN A 178 29.10 -1.84 4.70
N ASP A 179 28.70 -1.17 5.78
CA ASP A 179 29.30 0.13 6.14
C ASP A 179 30.62 -0.07 6.91
N PRO A 180 31.79 0.36 6.39
CA PRO A 180 33.06 0.22 7.08
C PRO A 180 33.30 1.29 8.17
N LEU A 181 32.36 2.22 8.39
CA LEU A 181 32.57 3.39 9.26
C LEU A 181 31.92 3.31 10.64
N ILE A 182 31.23 2.22 10.97
CA ILE A 182 30.73 1.98 12.33
C ILE A 182 31.15 0.58 12.78
N ALA A 183 32.44 0.45 13.10
CA ALA A 183 32.93 -0.66 13.90
C ALA A 183 32.51 -0.44 15.36
N SER A 184 31.22 -0.60 15.67
CA SER A 184 30.84 -0.90 17.05
C SER A 184 31.21 -2.36 17.33
N GLU A 185 31.86 -2.59 18.47
CA GLU A 185 32.24 -3.91 18.95
C GLU A 185 31.07 -4.88 18.79
N ARG A 186 31.23 -5.86 17.90
CA ARG A 186 30.25 -6.92 17.71
C ARG A 186 30.20 -7.73 18.99
N GLN A 187 29.13 -7.58 19.76
CA GLN A 187 28.72 -8.58 20.73
C GLN A 187 28.74 -9.96 20.04
N PRO A 188 29.37 -10.98 20.66
CA PRO A 188 29.52 -12.28 20.03
C PRO A 188 28.15 -12.82 19.63
N LYS A 189 28.05 -13.21 18.36
CA LYS A 189 26.85 -13.77 17.76
C LYS A 189 26.45 -14.99 18.59
N ILE A 190 25.38 -14.87 19.38
CA ILE A 190 24.82 -16.00 20.14
C ILE A 190 24.38 -17.04 19.11
N THR A 191 25.26 -17.98 18.79
CA THR A 191 24.96 -19.16 17.99
C THR A 191 24.02 -20.00 18.82
N ARG A 192 22.71 -19.86 18.58
CA ARG A 192 21.72 -20.77 19.17
C ARG A 192 22.12 -22.19 18.77
N PRO A 193 22.44 -23.08 19.73
CA PRO A 193 22.82 -24.44 19.39
C PRO A 193 21.66 -25.09 18.63
N ARG A 194 21.96 -25.75 17.51
CA ARG A 194 20.94 -26.48 16.74
C ARG A 194 20.30 -27.52 17.67
N GLY A 195 18.98 -27.73 17.56
CA GLY A 195 18.24 -28.63 18.45
C GLY A 195 18.86 -30.02 18.59
N LYS A 196 19.51 -30.53 17.52
CA LYS A 196 20.27 -31.79 17.53
C LYS A 196 21.43 -31.79 18.53
N THR A 197 22.19 -30.70 18.64
CA THR A 197 23.30 -30.54 19.60
C THR A 197 22.80 -30.42 21.03
N ILE A 198 21.63 -29.80 21.24
CA ILE A 198 21.00 -29.74 22.56
C ILE A 198 20.59 -31.15 22.98
N LEU A 199 19.89 -31.89 22.11
CA LEU A 199 19.45 -33.27 22.39
C LEU A 199 20.61 -34.25 22.66
N MET A 200 21.77 -34.05 22.04
CA MET A 200 22.97 -34.86 22.28
C MET A 200 23.62 -34.59 23.64
N ASN A 201 23.44 -33.38 24.19
CA ASN A 201 24.00 -32.98 25.48
C ASN A 201 22.98 -33.09 26.64
N THR A 202 21.74 -33.45 26.36
CA THR A 202 20.67 -33.58 27.35
C THR A 202 20.86 -34.87 28.15
N SER A 203 20.78 -34.78 29.48
CA SER A 203 20.93 -35.95 30.36
C SER A 203 19.88 -37.04 30.09
N SER A 204 20.26 -38.30 30.31
CA SER A 204 19.41 -39.48 30.02
C SER A 204 18.01 -39.40 30.64
N ASN A 205 17.87 -38.73 31.80
CA ASN A 205 16.59 -38.57 32.48
C ASN A 205 15.63 -37.64 31.74
N HIS A 206 16.11 -36.55 31.13
CA HIS A 206 15.26 -35.64 30.36
C HIS A 206 14.85 -36.23 29.00
N LEU A 207 15.68 -37.09 28.42
CA LEU A 207 15.32 -37.86 27.21
C LEU A 207 14.20 -38.87 27.49
N LYS A 208 14.19 -39.48 28.69
CA LYS A 208 13.10 -40.38 29.11
C LYS A 208 11.77 -39.63 29.25
N ILE A 209 11.77 -38.42 29.82
CA ILE A 209 10.57 -37.58 29.94
C ILE A 209 10.05 -37.17 28.56
N LEU A 210 10.94 -36.78 27.63
CA LEU A 210 10.55 -36.43 26.26
C LEU A 210 9.96 -37.63 25.50
N ASN A 211 10.48 -38.84 25.73
CA ASN A 211 9.91 -40.05 25.14
C ASN A 211 8.55 -40.42 25.76
N GLN A 212 8.38 -40.22 27.08
CA GLN A 212 7.07 -40.40 27.75
C GLN A 212 6.02 -39.40 27.23
N LEU A 213 6.41 -38.17 26.92
CA LEU A 213 5.51 -37.17 26.33
C LEU A 213 5.13 -37.48 24.88
N LYS A 214 5.98 -38.22 24.15
CA LYS A 214 5.67 -38.71 22.80
C LYS A 214 4.60 -39.81 22.84
N GLU A 215 4.52 -40.56 23.94
CA GLU A 215 3.49 -41.56 24.23
C GLU A 215 2.30 -40.94 24.95
N ALA A 216 1.82 -39.77 24.47
CA ALA A 216 0.62 -39.16 25.03
C ALA A 216 -0.55 -40.15 24.99
N PRO A 217 -1.27 -40.36 26.11
CA PRO A 217 -2.35 -41.32 26.16
C PRO A 217 -3.45 -40.92 25.16
N VAL A 218 -3.88 -41.88 24.35
CA VAL A 218 -5.04 -41.73 23.46
C VAL A 218 -6.22 -41.31 24.32
N LEU A 219 -6.65 -40.06 24.17
CA LEU A 219 -7.89 -39.57 24.76
C LEU A 219 -9.02 -40.41 24.17
N LYS A 220 -9.54 -41.37 24.94
CA LYS A 220 -10.81 -42.01 24.67
C LYS A 220 -11.87 -40.93 24.86
N ILE A 221 -12.29 -40.33 23.76
CA ILE A 221 -13.53 -39.57 23.71
C ILE A 221 -14.62 -40.61 23.96
N GLY A 222 -15.25 -40.56 25.13
CA GLY A 222 -16.36 -41.43 25.45
C GLY A 222 -17.53 -41.08 24.53
N ASP A 223 -17.97 -42.08 23.76
CA ASP A 223 -19.28 -42.08 23.13
C ASP A 223 -20.32 -42.29 24.25
N ASP A 224 -20.70 -41.24 24.95
CA ASP A 224 -21.89 -41.25 25.79
C ASP A 224 -22.94 -40.32 25.17
N GLU A 225 -23.98 -40.98 24.67
CA GLU A 225 -25.28 -40.43 24.32
C GLU A 225 -25.83 -39.55 25.46
N SER A 226 -26.38 -38.39 25.10
CA SER A 226 -27.76 -38.08 25.48
C SER A 226 -28.20 -36.78 24.82
N ASP A 227 -29.16 -36.93 23.92
CA ASP A 227 -30.04 -35.88 23.44
C ASP A 227 -30.58 -35.04 24.61
N LYS A 228 -30.30 -33.74 24.56
CA LYS A 228 -31.11 -32.73 25.26
C LYS A 228 -31.61 -31.74 24.23
N GLU A 229 -32.85 -31.97 23.82
CA GLU A 229 -33.71 -31.02 23.11
C GLU A 229 -33.67 -29.67 23.81
N PHE A 230 -33.08 -28.67 23.15
CA PHE A 230 -33.21 -27.27 23.53
C PHE A 230 -34.51 -26.74 22.95
N ASN A 231 -35.57 -26.83 23.75
CA ASN A 231 -36.88 -26.25 23.45
C ASN A 231 -36.82 -24.74 23.74
N VAL A 232 -36.70 -23.91 22.70
CA VAL A 232 -36.77 -22.44 22.81
C VAL A 232 -38.19 -22.00 22.47
N GLU A 233 -38.99 -21.76 23.51
CA GLU A 233 -40.30 -21.13 23.41
C GLU A 233 -40.18 -19.72 22.84
N SER A 234 -40.88 -19.51 21.72
CA SER A 234 -41.12 -18.21 21.10
C SER A 234 -42.22 -17.48 21.84
N LYS A 235 -41.90 -16.39 22.57
CA LYS A 235 -42.91 -15.45 23.07
C LYS A 235 -43.09 -14.28 22.12
N ALA A 236 -44.29 -14.25 21.55
CA ALA A 236 -44.87 -13.20 20.75
C ALA A 236 -44.89 -11.84 21.45
N TRP A 237 -44.53 -10.79 20.72
CA TRP A 237 -45.10 -9.46 20.93
C TRP A 237 -45.85 -9.08 19.67
N GLY A 238 -47.17 -8.99 19.82
CA GLY A 238 -48.08 -8.51 18.79
C GLY A 238 -48.06 -7.00 18.70
N GLY A 239 -48.12 -6.51 17.47
CA GLY A 239 -48.34 -5.11 17.13
C GLY A 239 -48.87 -4.98 15.72
N LYS A 240 -50.19 -5.12 15.57
CA LYS A 240 -50.99 -4.62 14.43
C LYS A 240 -50.77 -3.10 14.35
N GLY A 241 -50.75 -2.39 13.22
CA GLY A 241 -51.14 -2.64 11.85
C GLY A 241 -51.09 -1.29 11.08
N LEU A 242 -51.62 -1.32 9.85
CA LEU A 242 -51.74 -0.27 8.82
C LEU A 242 -50.53 -0.12 7.87
N THR A 243 -50.55 -0.75 6.69
CA THR A 243 -51.20 -0.33 5.41
C THR A 243 -50.64 0.99 4.86
N LYS A 244 -50.35 1.20 3.59
CA LYS A 244 -50.30 0.44 2.32
C LYS A 244 -49.88 1.49 1.26
N VAL A 245 -49.41 1.02 0.11
CA VAL A 245 -49.46 1.64 -1.24
C VAL A 245 -48.28 2.51 -1.73
N LEU A 246 -47.86 2.16 -2.96
CA LEU A 246 -47.03 2.83 -3.97
C LEU A 246 -45.52 2.62 -3.79
N GLY A 247 -44.76 2.01 -4.70
CA GLY A 247 -44.95 1.47 -6.05
C GLY A 247 -43.52 1.20 -6.54
N GLY A 248 -43.12 -0.03 -6.85
CA GLY A 248 -43.13 -0.50 -8.23
C GLY A 248 -42.20 0.29 -9.15
N THR A 249 -40.95 -0.14 -9.33
CA THR A 249 -40.42 -0.67 -10.61
C THR A 249 -38.87 -0.69 -10.68
N SER A 250 -38.34 -1.91 -10.76
CA SER A 250 -37.32 -2.37 -11.71
C SER A 250 -35.94 -1.65 -11.79
N SER A 251 -34.99 -2.21 -11.03
CA SER A 251 -33.54 -1.97 -11.09
C SER A 251 -32.85 -2.74 -12.24
N ALA A 252 -33.26 -2.51 -13.50
CA ALA A 252 -32.72 -3.28 -14.64
C ALA A 252 -32.43 -2.48 -15.93
N ARG A 253 -32.25 -1.14 -15.85
CA ARG A 253 -32.04 -0.30 -17.06
C ARG A 253 -30.81 0.63 -17.07
N VAL A 254 -29.79 0.38 -16.24
CA VAL A 254 -28.57 1.23 -16.27
C VAL A 254 -27.37 0.56 -16.96
N LEU A 255 -27.43 -0.72 -17.33
CA LEU A 255 -26.30 -1.46 -17.91
C LEU A 255 -26.31 -1.62 -19.45
N LYS A 256 -27.10 -0.82 -20.18
CA LYS A 256 -27.17 -0.93 -21.66
C LYS A 256 -26.91 0.36 -22.44
N ALA A 257 -26.34 1.39 -21.81
CA ALA A 257 -26.04 2.68 -22.46
C ALA A 257 -24.55 2.91 -22.82
N CYS A 258 -23.61 2.05 -22.40
CA CYS A 258 -22.17 2.26 -22.69
C CYS A 258 -21.63 1.50 -23.91
N LYS A 259 -22.48 1.02 -24.83
CA LYS A 259 -22.04 0.19 -25.98
C LYS A 259 -22.32 0.79 -27.36
N ALA A 260 -22.64 2.08 -27.46
CA ALA A 260 -23.07 2.71 -28.72
C ALA A 260 -22.22 3.89 -29.22
N GLU A 261 -21.05 4.20 -28.63
CA GLU A 261 -20.21 5.33 -29.08
C GLU A 261 -18.83 4.93 -29.64
N TYR A 262 -18.66 3.69 -30.07
CA TYR A 262 -17.47 3.22 -30.81
C TYR A 262 -17.81 2.74 -32.22
N SER A 263 -18.58 3.55 -32.95
CA SER A 263 -18.77 3.37 -34.40
C SER A 263 -18.99 4.73 -35.03
N ASN A 264 -17.91 5.48 -35.25
CA ASN A 264 -17.74 6.40 -36.39
C ASN A 264 -16.39 7.14 -36.24
N ARG A 265 -15.32 6.56 -36.81
CA ARG A 265 -14.15 7.32 -37.25
C ARG A 265 -14.02 7.14 -38.76
N PRO A 266 -14.09 8.21 -39.57
CA PRO A 266 -13.67 8.14 -40.95
C PRO A 266 -12.15 8.17 -41.04
N THR A 267 -11.61 7.23 -41.80
CA THR A 267 -10.23 7.17 -42.28
C THR A 267 -10.10 7.90 -43.62
N ALA A 268 -9.20 8.89 -43.71
CA ALA A 268 -8.45 9.37 -44.89
C ALA A 268 -7.58 10.54 -44.38
N TYR A 269 -6.25 10.63 -44.50
CA TYR A 269 -5.29 10.29 -45.56
C TYR A 269 -5.68 10.80 -46.95
N THR A 270 -5.42 12.09 -47.16
CA THR A 270 -4.55 12.65 -48.22
C THR A 270 -4.22 14.09 -47.85
#